data_AF-A0A1A8GQC4-F1
#
_entry.id   AF-A0A1A8GQC4-F1
#
_cell.length_a   1.000
_cell.length_b   1.000
_cell.length_c   1.000
_cell.angle_alpha   90.00
_cell.angle_beta   90.00
_cell.angle_gamma   90.00
#
_symmetry.space_group_name_H-M   'P 1'
#
loop_
_entity.id
_entity.type
_entity.pdbx_description
1 polymer ?
#
loop_
_entity_poly.entity_id
_entity_poly.type
_entity_poly.pdbx_seq_one_letter_code
_entity_poly.pdbx_strand_id
1 'polypeptide(L)'
;MKHFCCFECETVLGGQRYIMKEGRPYCCSCFESLYAEYCDSCGDHIGIDQGQMTYDGQHWHATEGCFCCARCKRSLLGRPFLPKQGQIFCSRSCSLGEEP
;
A
#
# COMPACT_ATOMS: atom_id res chain seq x y z
N MET A 1 -23.09 18.61 23.69
CA MET A 1 -21.71 18.06 23.63
C MET A 1 -21.46 17.65 22.18
N LYS A 2 -20.38 18.12 21.54
CA LYS A 2 -20.01 17.58 20.23
C LYS A 2 -19.51 16.15 20.47
N HIS A 3 -20.25 15.17 19.97
CA HIS A 3 -19.87 13.77 20.11
C HIS A 3 -18.57 13.53 19.34
N PHE A 4 -17.73 12.60 19.81
CA PHE A 4 -16.48 12.23 19.14
C PHE A 4 -16.80 11.58 17.80
N CYS A 5 -16.64 12.33 16.71
CA CYS A 5 -17.10 11.99 15.36
C CYS A 5 -15.97 12.12 14.33
N CYS A 6 -16.11 11.41 13.20
CA CYS A 6 -15.25 11.56 12.03
C CYS A 6 -15.28 12.99 11.53
N PHE A 7 -14.12 13.55 11.23
CA PHE A 7 -13.99 14.91 10.73
C PHE A 7 -14.63 15.12 9.35
N GLU A 8 -14.69 14.07 8.52
CA GLU A 8 -15.18 14.16 7.14
C GLU A 8 -16.66 13.83 6.99
N CYS A 9 -17.10 12.70 7.56
CA CYS A 9 -18.47 12.19 7.40
C CYS A 9 -19.34 12.34 8.65
N GLU A 10 -18.81 12.95 9.71
CA GLU A 10 -19.50 13.18 10.99
C GLU A 10 -20.04 11.93 11.73
N THR A 11 -19.74 10.73 11.22
CA THR A 11 -20.11 9.47 11.89
C THR A 11 -19.50 9.38 13.28
N VAL A 12 -20.28 8.93 14.26
CA VAL A 12 -19.85 8.72 15.64
C VAL A 12 -18.77 7.63 15.70
N LEU A 13 -17.65 7.95 16.34
CA LEU A 13 -16.48 7.05 16.44
C LEU A 13 -16.39 6.30 17.76
N GLY A 14 -17.33 6.52 18.69
CA GLY A 14 -17.39 5.79 19.96
C GLY A 14 -17.48 4.28 19.73
N GLY A 15 -16.48 3.53 20.18
CA GLY A 15 -16.40 2.07 20.00
C GLY A 15 -16.02 1.61 18.59
N GLN A 16 -15.70 2.53 17.68
CA GLN A 16 -15.22 2.23 16.33
C GLN A 16 -13.72 2.49 16.21
N ARG A 17 -13.06 1.82 15.26
CA ARG A 17 -11.67 2.13 14.94
C ARG A 17 -11.59 3.43 14.14
N TYR A 18 -10.65 4.29 14.52
CA TYR A 18 -10.41 5.58 13.87
C TYR A 18 -8.91 5.87 13.80
N ILE A 19 -8.56 6.85 12.98
CA ILE A 19 -7.17 7.28 12.77
C ILE A 19 -7.08 8.77 13.04
N MET A 20 -6.06 9.18 13.81
CA MET A 20 -5.76 10.59 14.06
C MET A 20 -4.74 11.07 13.03
N LYS A 21 -5.10 12.10 12.25
CA LYS A 21 -4.19 12.78 11.33
C LYS A 21 -4.28 14.28 11.53
N GLU A 22 -3.14 14.91 11.76
CA GLU A 22 -3.03 16.36 12.01
C GLU A 22 -3.99 16.86 13.12
N GLY A 23 -4.18 16.03 14.16
CA GLY A 23 -5.08 16.34 15.28
C GLY A 23 -6.57 16.15 15.00
N ARG A 24 -6.96 15.63 13.83
CA ARG A 24 -8.36 15.37 13.46
C ARG A 24 -8.65 13.87 13.40
N PRO A 25 -9.79 13.40 13.95
CA PRO A 25 -10.18 11.99 13.90
C PRO A 25 -10.90 11.64 12.60
N TYR A 26 -10.50 10.55 11.94
CA TYR A 26 -11.13 10.04 10.72
C TYR A 26 -11.61 8.60 10.94
N CYS A 27 -12.79 8.24 10.44
CA CYS A 27 -13.16 6.82 10.34
C CYS A 27 -12.25 6.12 9.31
N CYS A 28 -12.12 4.80 9.41
CA CYS A 28 -11.23 4.04 8.52
C CYS A 28 -11.59 4.26 7.04
N SER A 29 -12.88 4.24 6.69
CA SER A 29 -13.33 4.42 5.30
C SER A 29 -12.98 5.80 4.73
N CYS A 30 -13.17 6.88 5.50
CA CYS A 30 -12.81 8.22 5.06
C CYS A 30 -11.29 8.37 4.96
N PHE A 31 -10.54 7.82 5.93
CA PHE A 31 -9.09 7.88 5.89
C PHE A 31 -8.53 7.15 4.66
N GLU A 32 -9.02 5.94 4.40
CA GLU A 32 -8.64 5.14 3.22
C GLU A 32 -9.00 5.88 1.92
N SER A 33 -10.22 6.43 1.83
CA SER A 33 -10.64 7.17 0.63
C SER A 33 -9.81 8.43 0.36
N LEU A 34 -9.29 9.09 1.40
CA LEU A 34 -8.54 10.34 1.26
C LEU A 34 -7.03 10.13 1.16
N TYR A 35 -6.50 9.05 1.73
CA TYR A 35 -5.07 8.91 1.99
C TYR A 35 -4.51 7.52 1.69
N ALA A 36 -5.31 6.56 1.20
CA ALA A 36 -4.77 5.29 0.77
C ALA A 36 -3.90 5.50 -0.47
N GLU A 37 -2.72 4.86 -0.42
CA GLU A 37 -1.86 4.73 -1.58
C GLU A 37 -2.41 3.65 -2.51
N TYR A 38 -2.05 3.72 -3.78
CA TYR A 38 -2.45 2.74 -4.80
C TYR A 38 -1.32 1.74 -5.00
N CYS A 39 -1.67 0.46 -5.14
CA CYS A 39 -0.71 -0.57 -5.43
C CYS A 39 -0.22 -0.47 -6.89
N ASP A 40 1.06 -0.24 -7.11
CA ASP A 40 1.70 -0.15 -8.42
C ASP A 40 1.63 -1.47 -9.22
N SER A 41 1.26 -2.59 -8.59
CA SER A 41 1.09 -3.88 -9.27
C SER A 41 -0.35 -4.19 -9.67
N CYS A 42 -1.36 -3.89 -8.83
CA CYS A 42 -2.76 -4.24 -9.12
C CYS A 42 -3.67 -3.04 -9.38
N GLY A 43 -3.25 -1.83 -9.00
CA GLY A 43 -4.02 -0.59 -9.15
C GLY A 43 -5.06 -0.34 -8.07
N ASP A 44 -5.27 -1.26 -7.12
CA ASP A 44 -6.22 -1.08 -6.02
C ASP A 44 -5.60 -0.33 -4.83
N HIS A 45 -6.46 0.24 -3.98
CA HIS A 45 -6.04 0.87 -2.72
C HIS A 45 -5.38 -0.13 -1.78
N ILE A 46 -4.30 0.32 -1.12
CA ILE A 46 -3.66 -0.40 -0.02
C ILE A 46 -4.38 0.01 1.26
N GLY A 47 -5.28 -0.86 1.72
CA GLY A 47 -6.08 -0.57 2.90
C GLY A 47 -5.25 -0.48 4.17
N ILE A 48 -5.78 0.25 5.16
CA ILE A 48 -5.11 0.54 6.45
C ILE A 48 -4.65 -0.73 7.19
N ASP A 49 -5.39 -1.82 7.04
CA ASP A 49 -5.08 -3.11 7.69
C ASP A 49 -4.16 -4.01 6.86
N GLN A 50 -3.86 -3.62 5.63
CA GLN A 50 -3.02 -4.39 4.73
C GLN A 50 -1.56 -3.98 4.93
N GLY A 51 -0.67 -4.96 4.90
CA GLY A 51 0.75 -4.66 4.87
C GLY A 51 1.09 -3.90 3.57
N GLN A 52 2.03 -2.96 3.67
CA GLN A 52 2.49 -2.14 2.55
C GLN A 52 4.01 -2.27 2.39
N MET A 53 4.45 -2.39 1.15
CA MET A 53 5.85 -2.21 0.74
C MET A 53 5.98 -0.84 0.07
N THR A 54 7.08 -0.13 0.32
CA THR A 54 7.31 1.19 -0.26
C THR A 54 8.76 1.34 -0.68
N TYR A 55 8.98 1.85 -1.89
CA TYR A 55 10.30 2.15 -2.40
C TYR A 55 10.23 3.25 -3.46
N ASP A 56 11.00 4.32 -3.27
CA ASP A 56 11.14 5.43 -4.23
C ASP A 56 9.79 5.98 -4.74
N GLY A 57 8.85 6.21 -3.81
CA GLY A 57 7.50 6.72 -4.11
C GLY A 57 6.53 5.70 -4.72
N GLN A 58 6.94 4.47 -4.94
CA GLN A 58 6.05 3.37 -5.34
C GLN A 58 5.58 2.60 -4.11
N HIS A 59 4.37 2.05 -4.21
CA HIS A 59 3.63 1.40 -3.16
C HIS A 59 3.08 0.07 -3.66
N TRP A 60 3.18 -0.99 -2.85
CA TRP A 60 2.59 -2.28 -3.18
C TRP A 60 1.95 -2.89 -1.95
N HIS A 61 0.89 -3.69 -2.12
CA HIS A 61 0.49 -4.59 -1.06
C HIS A 61 1.66 -5.51 -0.70
N ALA A 62 1.88 -5.75 0.59
CA ALA A 62 2.86 -6.70 1.11
C ALA A 62 2.37 -8.15 0.95
N THR A 63 1.99 -8.50 -0.28
CA THR A 63 1.51 -9.82 -0.69
C THR A 63 2.40 -10.38 -1.79
N GLU A 64 2.45 -11.69 -1.92
CA GLU A 64 3.26 -12.36 -2.94
C GLU A 64 2.82 -12.03 -4.37
N GLY A 65 1.55 -11.66 -4.56
CA GLY A 65 1.02 -11.26 -5.87
C GLY A 65 1.41 -9.85 -6.28
N CYS A 66 1.49 -8.92 -5.32
CA CYS A 66 1.76 -7.50 -5.63
C CYS A 66 3.24 -7.17 -5.54
N PHE A 67 3.94 -7.63 -4.51
CA PHE A 67 5.37 -7.37 -4.36
C PHE A 67 6.20 -8.51 -4.96
N CYS A 68 6.17 -8.61 -6.28
CA CYS A 68 6.80 -9.69 -7.04
C CYS A 68 7.66 -9.18 -8.21
N CYS A 69 8.58 -10.03 -8.68
CA CYS A 69 9.41 -9.73 -9.84
C CYS A 69 8.52 -9.50 -11.07
N ALA A 70 8.68 -8.35 -11.73
CA ALA A 70 7.85 -7.97 -12.87
C ALA A 70 7.86 -9.01 -14.00
N ARG A 71 8.98 -9.75 -14.16
CA ARG A 71 9.13 -10.82 -15.15
C ARG A 71 8.67 -12.18 -14.66
N CYS A 72 9.38 -12.78 -13.70
CA CYS A 72 9.16 -14.17 -13.31
C CYS A 72 8.08 -14.36 -12.24
N LYS A 73 7.46 -13.26 -11.77
CA LYS A 73 6.42 -13.23 -10.72
C LYS A 73 6.82 -13.86 -9.38
N ARG A 74 8.11 -14.12 -9.16
CA ARG A 74 8.63 -14.57 -7.86
C ARG A 74 8.40 -13.48 -6.81
N SER A 75 7.81 -13.86 -5.67
CA SER A 75 7.69 -12.98 -4.50
C SER A 75 9.04 -12.43 -4.04
N LEU A 76 9.05 -11.13 -3.77
CA LEU A 76 10.21 -10.36 -3.30
C LEU A 76 10.09 -9.99 -1.81
N LEU A 77 9.04 -10.44 -1.13
CA LEU A 77 8.86 -10.18 0.31
C LEU A 77 10.03 -10.73 1.11
N GLY A 78 10.64 -9.87 1.93
CA GLY A 78 11.82 -10.22 2.73
C GLY A 78 13.07 -10.57 1.93
N ARG A 79 13.10 -10.28 0.62
CA ARG A 79 14.22 -10.61 -0.28
C ARG A 79 14.81 -9.34 -0.90
N PRO A 80 16.12 -9.36 -1.24
CA PRO A 80 16.69 -8.32 -2.07
C PRO A 80 15.96 -8.23 -3.42
N PHE A 81 15.81 -7.01 -3.92
CA PHE A 81 15.23 -6.74 -5.23
C PHE A 81 16.02 -5.65 -5.94
N LEU A 82 15.87 -5.59 -7.26
CA LEU A 82 16.47 -4.60 -8.13
C LEU A 82 15.37 -3.74 -8.74
N PRO A 83 15.29 -2.44 -8.39
CA PRO A 83 14.41 -1.48 -9.04
C PRO A 83 15.02 -1.01 -10.37
N LYS A 84 14.24 -0.98 -11.44
CA LYS A 84 14.65 -0.47 -12.76
C LYS A 84 13.41 -0.03 -13.56
N GLN A 85 13.43 1.21 -14.05
CA GLN A 85 12.37 1.77 -14.91
C GLN A 85 10.94 1.62 -14.32
N GLY A 86 10.76 1.90 -13.03
CA GLY A 86 9.46 1.78 -12.36
C GLY A 86 8.97 0.34 -12.17
N GLN A 87 9.88 -0.65 -12.25
CA GLN A 87 9.58 -2.06 -12.00
C GLN A 87 10.61 -2.65 -11.04
N ILE A 88 10.22 -3.74 -10.37
CA ILE A 88 11.07 -4.46 -9.43
C ILE A 88 11.39 -5.87 -9.95
N PHE A 89 12.64 -6.31 -9.78
CA PHE A 89 13.15 -7.57 -10.30
C PHE A 89 13.88 -8.37 -9.23
N CYS A 90 13.84 -9.70 -9.30
CA CYS A 90 14.57 -10.56 -8.36
C CYS A 90 16.08 -10.67 -8.65
N SER A 91 16.51 -10.36 -9.88
CA SER A 91 17.89 -10.53 -10.32
C SER A 91 18.19 -9.70 -11.57
N ARG A 92 19.48 -9.54 -11.89
CA ARG A 92 19.92 -8.84 -13.09
C ARG A 92 19.38 -9.50 -14.36
N SER A 93 19.39 -10.83 -14.47
CA SER A 93 18.85 -11.56 -15.64
C SER A 93 17.37 -11.22 -15.87
N CYS A 94 16.56 -11.25 -14.80
CA CYS A 94 15.15 -10.82 -14.85
C CYS A 94 14.97 -9.35 -15.24
N SER A 95 15.95 -8.48 -14.99
CA SER A 95 15.90 -7.07 -15.40
C SER A 95 16.39 -6.80 -16.83
N LEU A 96 17.10 -7.75 -17.47
CA LEU A 96 17.78 -7.54 -18.76
C LEU A 96 17.01 -8.07 -19.97
N GLY A 97 16.23 -9.12 -19.80
CA GLY A 97 15.52 -9.77 -20.92
C GLY A 97 15.88 -11.24 -21.05
N GLU A 98 16.93 -11.67 -20.35
CA GLU A 98 17.47 -13.01 -20.43
C GLU A 98 16.43 -14.01 -19.94
N GLU A 99 16.12 -14.99 -20.79
CA GLU A 99 15.32 -16.15 -20.42
C GLU A 99 16.10 -16.98 -19.37
N PRO A 100 15.39 -17.54 -18.37
CA PRO A 100 16.01 -18.38 -17.35
C PRO A 100 16.55 -19.71 -17.90
#